data_AF-A0A8J5CZ88-F1
#
_entry.id   AF-A0A8J5CZ88-F1
#
_cell.length_a   1.000
_cell.length_b   1.000
_cell.length_c   1.000
_cell.angle_alpha   90.00
_cell.angle_beta   90.00
_cell.angle_gamma   90.00
#
_symmetry.space_group_name_H-M   'P 1'
#
loop_
_entity.id
_entity.type
_entity.pdbx_description
1 polymer ?
#
loop_
_entity_poly.entity_id
_entity_poly.type
_entity_poly.pdbx_seq_one_letter_code
_entity_poly.pdbx_strand_id
1 'polypeptide(L)'
;MVDPGERVTTTLQREFLEEALNSLEMTTRQKEESESQLKDLFKGGVEVYSGYVDDPRNTDNSWMETVAYNFHQDDLLGVLYSMRLHAGDDAKAAKWQDMSSSLNLYASHEHMIEKVAQRHKAHW
;
A
#
# COMPACT_ATOMS: atom_id res chain seq x y z
N MET A 1 2.29 10.49 -0.57
CA MET A 1 1.86 11.21 -1.81
C MET A 1 2.85 10.95 -2.94
N VAL A 2 2.47 11.16 -4.22
CA VAL A 2 3.47 11.12 -5.31
C VAL A 2 4.28 12.40 -5.28
N ASP A 3 5.60 12.29 -5.10
CA ASP A 3 6.47 13.46 -5.03
C ASP A 3 6.70 14.11 -6.41
N PRO A 4 7.05 15.40 -6.47
CA PRO A 4 7.34 16.08 -7.75
C PRO A 4 8.42 15.35 -8.57
N GLY A 5 8.04 14.88 -9.76
CA GLY A 5 8.95 14.12 -10.65
C GLY A 5 9.10 12.64 -10.29
N GLU A 6 8.42 12.16 -9.25
CA GLU A 6 8.39 10.75 -8.86
C GLU A 6 7.44 9.95 -9.76
N ARG A 7 7.80 8.69 -10.01
CA ARG A 7 6.90 7.73 -10.68
C ARG A 7 5.98 7.11 -9.64
N VAL A 8 4.72 6.87 -10.00
CA VAL A 8 3.74 6.16 -9.15
C VAL A 8 4.30 4.86 -8.57
N THR A 9 5.02 4.06 -9.37
CA THR A 9 5.61 2.80 -8.90
C THR A 9 6.67 3.00 -7.82
N THR A 10 7.42 4.10 -7.87
CA THR A 10 8.39 4.47 -6.83
C THR A 10 7.67 4.90 -5.56
N THR A 11 6.62 5.72 -5.68
CA THR A 11 5.77 6.13 -4.57
C THR A 11 5.18 4.92 -3.83
N LEU A 12 4.64 3.94 -4.56
CA LEU A 12 4.04 2.74 -3.96
C LEU A 12 5.03 1.99 -3.06
N GLN A 13 6.28 1.83 -3.50
CA GLN A 13 7.31 1.15 -2.72
C GLN A 13 7.78 2.00 -1.54
N ARG A 14 8.02 3.29 -1.76
CA ARG A 14 8.48 4.22 -0.74
C ARG A 14 7.48 4.34 0.41
N GLU A 15 6.21 4.64 0.11
CA GLU A 15 5.17 4.80 1.14
C GLU A 15 4.94 3.51 1.93
N PHE A 16 5.02 2.34 1.29
CA PHE A 16 4.93 1.07 2.02
C PHE A 16 6.13 0.86 2.97
N LEU A 17 7.35 1.18 2.52
CA LEU A 17 8.55 1.07 3.35
C LEU A 17 8.55 2.06 4.52
N GLU A 18 8.11 3.29 4.28
CA GLU A 18 8.07 4.36 5.30
C GLU A 18 6.96 4.06 6.32
N GLU A 19 5.72 3.84 5.88
CA GLU A 19 4.58 3.79 6.79
C GLU A 19 4.31 2.42 7.41
N ALA A 20 4.62 1.33 6.69
CA ALA A 20 4.33 -0.03 7.16
C ALA A 20 5.57 -0.76 7.69
N LEU A 21 6.78 -0.27 7.40
CA LEU A 21 8.04 -0.86 7.87
C LEU A 21 8.92 0.12 8.67
N ASN A 22 8.56 1.40 8.77
CA ASN A 22 9.33 2.43 9.45
C ASN A 22 10.78 2.53 8.93
N SER A 23 10.92 2.58 7.61
CA SER A 23 12.24 2.63 6.97
C SER A 23 13.04 3.91 7.25
N LEU A 24 12.40 4.97 7.76
CA LEU A 24 13.06 6.22 8.15
C LEU A 24 13.94 6.05 9.39
N GLU A 25 13.56 5.14 10.30
CA GLU A 25 14.33 4.80 11.51
C GLU A 25 15.29 3.61 11.29
N MET A 26 15.33 3.04 10.08
CA MET A 26 16.24 1.95 9.73
C MET A 26 17.65 2.45 9.41
N THR A 27 18.66 1.62 9.71
CA THR A 27 19.99 1.84 9.13
C THR A 27 19.95 1.68 7.61
N THR A 28 20.89 2.33 6.90
CA THR A 28 21.02 2.19 5.43
C THR A 28 21.02 0.74 4.97
N ARG A 29 21.75 -0.13 5.69
CA ARG A 29 21.81 -1.55 5.38
C ARG A 29 20.47 -2.25 5.53
N GLN A 30 19.73 -1.99 6.61
CA GLN A 30 18.40 -2.60 6.82
C GLN A 30 17.39 -2.14 5.77
N LYS A 31 17.48 -0.85 5.37
CA LYS A 31 16.66 -0.29 4.30
C LYS A 31 16.97 -0.98 2.96
N GLU A 32 18.24 -1.09 2.58
CA GLU A 32 18.67 -1.81 1.37
C GLU A 32 18.24 -3.29 1.36
N GLU A 33 18.36 -3.97 2.51
CA GLU A 33 17.91 -5.35 2.67
C GLU A 33 16.39 -5.46 2.47
N SER A 34 15.60 -4.56 3.07
CA SER A 34 14.13 -4.52 2.91
C SER A 34 13.70 -4.22 1.48
N GLU A 35 14.33 -3.23 0.84
CA GLU A 35 14.13 -2.89 -0.57
C GLU A 35 14.45 -4.07 -1.48
N SER A 36 15.56 -4.77 -1.23
CA SER A 36 15.96 -5.93 -2.01
C SER A 36 14.98 -7.10 -1.84
N GLN A 37 14.49 -7.36 -0.63
CA GLN A 37 13.51 -8.42 -0.37
C GLN A 37 12.16 -8.15 -1.04
N LEU A 38 11.76 -6.89 -1.11
CA LEU A 38 10.49 -6.47 -1.70
C LEU A 38 10.57 -6.26 -3.23
N LYS A 39 11.77 -6.14 -3.79
CA LYS A 39 11.98 -5.80 -5.21
C LYS A 39 11.18 -6.67 -6.18
N ASP A 40 11.14 -7.97 -5.95
CA ASP A 40 10.43 -8.89 -6.85
C ASP A 40 8.92 -8.84 -6.65
N LEU A 41 8.44 -8.64 -5.42
CA LEU A 41 7.02 -8.42 -5.13
C LEU A 41 6.50 -7.18 -5.88
N PHE A 42 7.23 -6.07 -5.83
CA PHE A 42 6.81 -4.82 -6.47
C PHE A 42 6.89 -4.83 -8.01
N LYS A 43 7.45 -5.88 -8.63
CA LYS A 43 7.35 -6.07 -10.10
C LYS A 43 6.01 -6.64 -10.54
N GLY A 44 5.31 -7.36 -9.67
CA GLY A 44 4.09 -8.13 -9.99
C GLY A 44 2.77 -7.42 -9.67
N GLY A 45 2.81 -6.13 -9.33
CA GLY A 45 1.62 -5.39 -8.92
C GLY A 45 0.57 -5.26 -10.01
N VAL A 46 -0.70 -5.30 -9.61
CA VAL A 46 -1.83 -5.03 -10.51
C VAL A 46 -2.61 -3.82 -10.05
N GLU A 47 -2.82 -2.88 -10.97
CA GLU A 47 -3.69 -1.73 -10.73
C GLU A 47 -5.14 -2.18 -10.47
N VAL A 48 -5.72 -1.70 -9.37
CA VAL A 48 -7.13 -1.95 -8.99
C VAL A 48 -7.99 -0.69 -9.11
N TYR A 49 -7.34 0.48 -9.08
CA TYR A 49 -7.99 1.76 -9.25
C TYR A 49 -7.01 2.81 -9.77
N SER A 50 -7.48 3.68 -10.64
CA SER A 50 -6.77 4.89 -11.05
C SER A 50 -7.79 5.99 -11.33
N GLY A 51 -7.69 7.11 -10.61
CA GLY A 51 -8.49 8.30 -10.88
C GLY A 51 -8.91 9.05 -9.62
N TYR A 52 -9.97 9.85 -9.78
CA TYR A 52 -10.54 10.77 -8.80
C TYR A 52 -10.89 10.10 -7.46
N VAL A 53 -10.66 10.79 -6.34
CA VAL A 53 -11.14 10.38 -5.02
C VAL A 53 -12.03 11.47 -4.45
N ASP A 54 -13.21 11.10 -3.99
CA ASP A 54 -14.07 12.00 -3.24
C ASP A 54 -13.45 12.25 -1.86
N ASP A 55 -12.80 13.40 -1.73
CA ASP A 55 -11.99 13.76 -0.59
C ASP A 55 -12.39 15.15 -0.08
N PRO A 56 -12.52 15.36 1.25
CA PRO A 56 -12.92 16.65 1.81
C PRO A 56 -11.96 17.82 1.46
N ARG A 57 -10.77 17.54 0.94
CA ARG A 57 -9.81 18.55 0.46
C ARG A 57 -10.12 19.07 -0.95
N ASN A 58 -11.04 18.43 -1.68
CA ASN A 58 -11.37 18.80 -3.04
C ASN A 58 -12.01 20.21 -3.10
N THR A 59 -11.69 20.94 -4.17
CA THR A 59 -12.25 22.25 -4.52
C THR A 59 -12.59 22.28 -6.00
N ASP A 60 -13.21 23.36 -6.47
CA ASP A 60 -13.52 23.58 -7.89
C ASP A 60 -12.30 23.53 -8.82
N ASN A 61 -11.09 23.79 -8.28
CA ASN A 61 -9.86 23.92 -9.07
C ASN A 61 -8.77 22.89 -8.70
N SER A 62 -9.01 22.04 -7.70
CA SER A 62 -8.02 21.07 -7.22
C SER A 62 -8.71 19.87 -6.59
N TRP A 63 -8.32 18.66 -6.97
CA TRP A 63 -8.87 17.44 -6.41
C TRP A 63 -7.80 16.38 -6.16
N MET A 64 -8.14 15.41 -5.32
CA MET A 64 -7.33 14.24 -5.07
C MET A 64 -7.58 13.20 -6.17
N GLU A 65 -6.49 12.63 -6.68
CA GLU A 65 -6.51 11.40 -7.45
C GLU A 65 -5.61 10.38 -6.76
N THR A 66 -5.89 9.10 -6.99
CA THR A 66 -5.04 8.02 -6.51
C THR A 66 -4.93 6.92 -7.52
N VAL A 67 -3.83 6.19 -7.43
CA VAL A 67 -3.60 4.95 -8.16
C VAL A 67 -3.33 3.86 -7.14
N ALA A 68 -4.25 2.93 -7.00
CA ALA A 68 -4.14 1.82 -6.07
C ALA A 68 -3.66 0.56 -6.80
N TYR A 69 -2.60 -0.05 -6.28
CA TYR A 69 -2.06 -1.31 -6.78
C TYR A 69 -2.21 -2.39 -5.71
N ASN A 70 -2.54 -3.60 -6.16
CA ASN A 70 -2.49 -4.79 -5.35
C ASN A 70 -1.22 -5.59 -5.67
N PHE A 71 -0.36 -5.74 -4.66
CA PHE A 71 0.78 -6.64 -4.69
C PHE A 71 0.42 -7.88 -3.90
N HIS A 72 0.27 -9.01 -4.59
CA HIS A 72 -0.24 -10.24 -4.02
C HIS A 72 0.85 -11.31 -3.97
N GLN A 73 0.82 -12.14 -2.92
CA GLN A 73 1.75 -13.24 -2.74
C GLN A 73 1.02 -14.47 -2.20
N ASP A 74 0.91 -15.50 -3.03
CA ASP A 74 0.30 -16.79 -2.67
C ASP A 74 1.26 -17.72 -1.92
N ASP A 75 2.57 -17.51 -2.06
CA ASP A 75 3.59 -18.38 -1.49
C ASP A 75 3.74 -18.16 0.03
N LEU A 76 3.51 -19.21 0.81
CA LEU A 76 3.69 -19.26 2.27
C LEU A 76 5.15 -19.05 2.70
N LEU A 77 6.11 -19.22 1.79
CA LEU A 77 7.52 -18.96 2.03
C LEU A 77 7.98 -17.58 1.54
N GLY A 78 7.10 -16.81 0.91
CA GLY A 78 7.50 -15.52 0.37
C GLY A 78 7.60 -14.43 1.44
N VAL A 79 8.21 -13.30 1.05
CA VAL A 79 8.63 -12.23 1.96
C VAL A 79 7.53 -11.74 2.91
N LEU A 80 6.29 -11.58 2.42
CA LEU A 80 5.19 -11.02 3.21
C LEU A 80 4.83 -11.87 4.45
N TYR A 81 5.02 -13.19 4.41
CA TYR A 81 4.66 -14.08 5.52
C TYR A 81 5.59 -13.92 6.74
N SER A 82 6.87 -13.66 6.48
CA SER A 82 7.88 -13.43 7.53
C SER A 82 8.02 -11.95 7.93
N MET A 83 7.35 -11.06 7.21
CA MET A 83 7.50 -9.62 7.36
C MET A 83 6.89 -9.12 8.66
N ARG A 84 7.70 -8.40 9.45
CA ARG A 84 7.24 -7.72 10.67
C ARG A 84 6.96 -6.26 10.36
N LEU A 85 5.70 -5.88 10.44
CA LEU A 85 5.26 -4.51 10.22
C LEU A 85 5.61 -3.64 11.42
N HIS A 86 6.07 -2.42 11.14
CA HIS A 86 6.38 -1.39 12.11
C HIS A 86 5.82 -0.08 11.58
N ALA A 87 4.97 0.57 12.37
CA ALA A 87 4.36 1.82 11.95
C ALA A 87 5.44 2.91 11.80
N GLY A 88 5.37 3.65 10.69
CA GLY A 88 6.13 4.88 10.47
C GLY A 88 5.71 6.00 11.43
N ASP A 89 6.31 7.16 11.29
CA ASP A 89 6.04 8.34 12.12
C ASP A 89 4.63 8.90 11.92
N ASP A 90 4.05 8.76 10.72
CA ASP A 90 2.69 9.19 10.40
C ASP A 90 1.61 8.12 10.67
N ALA A 91 2.01 6.91 11.09
CA ALA A 91 1.12 5.80 11.41
C ALA A 91 1.12 5.46 12.91
N LYS A 92 -0.07 5.32 13.52
CA LYS A 92 -0.18 4.89 14.94
C LYS A 92 0.16 3.42 15.16
N ALA A 93 -0.18 2.57 14.18
CA ALA A 93 0.01 1.12 14.23
C ALA A 93 -0.05 0.55 12.81
N ALA A 94 0.65 -0.57 12.59
CA ALA A 94 0.62 -1.32 11.35
C ALA A 94 0.38 -2.80 11.66
N LYS A 95 -0.52 -3.45 10.92
CA LYS A 95 -0.82 -4.88 11.07
C LYS A 95 -1.34 -5.49 9.78
N TRP A 96 -1.18 -6.81 9.67
CA TRP A 96 -1.98 -7.61 8.75
C TRP A 96 -3.43 -7.67 9.25
N GLN A 97 -4.39 -7.51 8.34
CA GLN A 97 -5.81 -7.43 8.65
C GLN A 97 -6.59 -8.31 7.68
N ASP A 98 -7.42 -9.20 8.23
CA ASP A 98 -8.36 -10.00 7.44
C ASP A 98 -9.35 -9.06 6.73
N MET A 99 -9.54 -9.27 5.43
CA MET A 99 -10.47 -8.51 4.60
C MET A 99 -11.92 -8.90 4.94
N SER A 100 -12.78 -7.89 5.08
CA SER A 100 -14.22 -8.06 5.30
C SER A 100 -14.96 -6.77 4.94
N SER A 101 -16.19 -6.89 4.44
CA SER A 101 -17.12 -5.79 4.17
C SER A 101 -17.57 -5.06 5.44
N SER A 102 -17.25 -5.58 6.62
CA SER A 102 -17.52 -4.94 7.91
C SER A 102 -16.42 -3.95 8.34
N LEU A 103 -15.30 -3.90 7.62
CA LEU A 103 -14.20 -3.00 7.93
C LEU A 103 -14.59 -1.55 7.66
N ASN A 104 -14.48 -0.70 8.68
CA ASN A 104 -14.61 0.74 8.52
C ASN A 104 -13.25 1.33 8.12
N LEU A 105 -13.03 1.52 6.83
CA LEU A 105 -11.79 2.05 6.28
C LEU A 105 -11.92 3.53 5.91
N TYR A 106 -10.81 4.25 5.95
CA TYR A 106 -10.77 5.66 5.61
C TYR A 106 -11.05 5.90 4.11
N ALA A 107 -11.73 7.02 3.81
CA ALA A 107 -12.03 7.48 2.46
C ALA A 107 -12.65 6.37 1.59
N SER A 108 -12.15 6.19 0.36
CA SER A 108 -12.64 5.19 -0.58
C SER A 108 -11.87 3.86 -0.53
N HIS A 109 -11.14 3.56 0.56
CA HIS A 109 -10.34 2.34 0.65
C HIS A 109 -11.19 1.07 0.65
N GLU A 110 -12.40 1.09 1.23
CA GLU A 110 -13.33 -0.04 1.22
C GLU A 110 -13.60 -0.54 -0.21
N HIS A 111 -13.90 0.38 -1.13
CA HIS A 111 -14.14 0.07 -2.55
C HIS A 111 -12.91 -0.55 -3.24
N MET A 112 -11.70 -0.11 -2.87
CA MET A 112 -10.46 -0.65 -3.43
C MET A 112 -10.22 -2.07 -2.92
N ILE A 113 -10.44 -2.33 -1.63
CA ILE A 113 -10.29 -3.67 -1.05
C ILE A 113 -11.38 -4.62 -1.56
N GLU A 114 -12.61 -4.15 -1.76
CA GLU A 114 -13.67 -4.95 -2.39
C GLU A 114 -13.23 -5.45 -3.77
N LYS A 115 -12.66 -4.57 -4.61
CA LYS A 115 -12.14 -4.97 -5.93
C LYS A 115 -11.02 -6.00 -5.84
N VAL A 116 -10.14 -5.88 -4.83
CA VAL A 116 -9.10 -6.87 -4.56
C VAL A 116 -9.73 -8.21 -4.18
N ALA A 117 -10.71 -8.22 -3.28
CA ALA A 117 -11.41 -9.43 -2.86
C ALA A 117 -12.12 -10.12 -4.04
N GLN A 118 -12.85 -9.36 -4.86
CA GLN A 118 -13.52 -9.86 -6.07
C GLN A 118 -12.52 -10.46 -7.05
N ARG A 119 -11.39 -9.79 -7.28
CA ARG A 119 -10.33 -10.27 -8.20
C ARG A 119 -9.77 -11.62 -7.78
N HIS A 120 -9.51 -11.79 -6.48
CA HIS A 120 -8.96 -13.03 -5.91
C HIS A 120 -10.03 -14.05 -5.53
N LYS A 121 -11.30 -13.76 -5.78
CA LYS A 121 -12.45 -14.59 -5.35
C LYS A 121 -12.40 -14.89 -3.85
N ALA A 122 -11.94 -13.93 -3.06
CA ALA A 122 -11.83 -14.01 -1.62
C ALA A 122 -13.17 -13.70 -0.94
N HIS A 123 -13.23 -13.94 0.37
CA HIS A 123 -14.33 -13.47 1.20
C HIS A 123 -14.39 -11.94 1.18
N TRP A 124 -15.62 -11.41 1.15
CA TRP A 124 -15.96 -10.01 1.35
C TRP A 124 -17.13 -9.93 2.33
#